data_AF-A0A659QWJ3-F1
#
_entry.id   AF-A0A659QWJ3-F1
#
_cell.length_a   1.000
_cell.length_b   1.000
_cell.length_c   1.000
_cell.angle_alpha   90.00
_cell.angle_beta   90.00
_cell.angle_gamma   90.00
#
_symmetry.space_group_name_H-M   'P 1'
#
loop_
_entity.id
_entity.type
_entity.pdbx_description
1 polymer ?
#
loop_
_entity_poly.entity_id
_entity_poly.type
_entity_poly.pdbx_seq_one_letter_code
_entity_poly.pdbx_strand_id
1 'polypeptide(L)' 'MRNRTLADLDRVVALGGGHGLGRVLSSLSSLGSRLTGIVTTT' A
#
# COMPACT_ATOMS: atom_id res chain seq x y z
N MET A 1 -1.72 20.70 -15.07
CA MET A 1 -0.95 19.80 -14.19
C MET A 1 -1.49 18.39 -14.37
N ARG A 2 -0.64 17.37 -14.53
CA ARG A 2 -1.10 15.98 -14.75
C ARG A 2 -1.37 15.34 -13.39
N ASN A 3 -2.59 14.88 -13.13
CA ASN A 3 -2.92 14.18 -11.89
C ASN A 3 -2.21 12.82 -11.89
N ARG A 4 -1.28 12.62 -10.96
CA ARG A 4 -0.63 11.32 -10.75
C ARG A 4 -1.53 10.43 -9.91
N THR A 5 -1.59 9.17 -10.28
CA THR A 5 -2.29 8.10 -9.55
C THR A 5 -1.30 7.28 -8.73
N LEU A 6 -1.79 6.40 -7.85
CA LEU A 6 -0.93 5.47 -7.13
C LEU A 6 -0.17 4.51 -8.07
N ALA A 7 -0.72 4.24 -9.26
CA ALA A 7 -0.06 3.39 -10.24
C ALA A 7 1.19 4.03 -10.85
N ASP A 8 1.30 5.36 -10.79
CA ASP A 8 2.45 6.13 -11.30
C ASP A 8 3.61 6.22 -10.29
N LEU A 9 3.45 5.66 -9.08
CA LEU A 9 4.47 5.68 -8.04
C LEU A 9 5.37 4.44 -8.12
N ASP A 10 6.68 4.63 -7.99
CA ASP A 10 7.64 3.51 -7.99
C ASP A 10 7.55 2.65 -6.73
N ARG A 11 7.15 3.24 -5.60
CA ARG A 11 6.90 2.53 -4.34
C ARG A 11 5.75 3.15 -3.56
N VAL A 12 5.02 2.28 -2.87
CA VAL A 12 3.94 2.63 -1.94
C VAL A 12 4.15 1.85 -0.64
N VAL A 13 4.18 2.56 0.49
CA VAL A 13 4.31 1.96 1.81
C VAL A 13 3.04 2.24 2.62
N ALA A 14 2.34 1.19 3.04
CA ALA A 14 1.20 1.27 3.93
C ALA A 14 1.64 0.96 5.37
N LEU A 15 1.41 1.90 6.28
CA LEU A 15 1.69 1.76 7.72
C LEU A 15 0.37 1.49 8.46
N GLY A 16 0.32 0.49 9.32
CA GLY A 16 -0.88 0.21 10.10
C GLY A 16 -0.83 -1.13 10.82
N GLY A 17 -1.97 -1.66 11.21
CA GLY A 17 -2.05 -2.93 11.94
C GLY A 17 -3.36 -3.68 11.73
N GLY A 18 -3.41 -4.88 12.30
CA GLY A 18 -4.59 -5.75 12.29
C GLY A 18 -5.13 -6.08 10.89
N HIS A 19 -6.40 -6.47 10.84
CA HIS A 19 -7.09 -6.85 9.60
C HIS A 19 -7.23 -5.68 8.61
N GLY A 20 -7.26 -4.44 9.11
CA GLY A 20 -7.41 -3.25 8.28
C GLY A 20 -6.27 -3.10 7.28
N LEU A 21 -5.02 -3.26 7.73
CA LEU A 21 -3.86 -3.24 6.84
C LEU A 21 -3.92 -4.37 5.81
N GLY A 22 -4.33 -5.59 6.22
CA GLY A 22 -4.50 -6.71 5.29
C GLY A 22 -5.50 -6.41 4.17
N ARG A 23 -6.61 -5.72 4.48
CA ARG A 23 -7.60 -5.28 3.48
C ARG A 23 -7.04 -4.24 2.52
N VAL A 24 -6.25 -3.28 3.03
CA VAL A 24 -5.58 -2.27 2.19
C VAL A 24 -4.57 -2.92 1.25
N LEU A 25 -3.76 -3.86 1.75
CA LEU A 25 -2.79 -4.57 0.91
C LEU A 25 -3.49 -5.40 -0.17
N SER A 26 -4.61 -6.04 0.17
CA SER A 26 -5.41 -6.80 -0.79
C SER A 26 -6.02 -5.91 -1.87
N SER A 27 -6.57 -4.74 -1.52
CA SER A 27 -7.19 -3.83 -2.49
C SER A 27 -6.17 -3.14 -3.40
N LEU A 28 -4.94 -2.98 -2.93
CA LEU A 28 -3.82 -2.41 -3.69
C LEU A 28 -2.89 -3.47 -4.31
N SER A 29 -3.32 -4.74 -4.35
CA SER A 29 -2.51 -5.86 -4.85
C SER A 29 -2.03 -5.68 -6.30
N SER A 30 -2.72 -4.86 -7.10
CA SER A 30 -2.30 -4.48 -8.46
C SER A 30 -0.96 -3.73 -8.53
N LEU A 31 -0.50 -3.16 -7.41
CA LEU A 31 0.81 -2.53 -7.31
C LEU A 31 1.95 -3.57 -7.18
N GLY A 32 1.63 -4.82 -6.83
CA GLY A 32 2.57 -5.93 -6.75
C GLY A 32 3.78 -5.63 -5.87
N SER A 33 4.98 -5.90 -6.39
CA SER A 33 6.25 -5.71 -5.68
C SER A 33 6.56 -4.27 -5.28
N ARG A 34 5.80 -3.28 -5.78
CA ARG A 34 5.94 -1.87 -5.38
C ARG A 34 5.21 -1.54 -4.08
N LEU A 35 4.36 -2.44 -3.59
CA LEU A 35 3.60 -2.27 -2.35
C LEU A 35 4.31 -2.96 -1.18
N THR A 36 4.53 -2.23 -0.11
CA THR A 36 5.07 -2.77 1.15
C THR A 36 4.12 -2.43 2.30
N GLY A 37 3.81 -3.41 3.14
CA GLY A 37 3.10 -3.20 4.39
C GLY A 37 4.08 -3.20 5.56
N ILE A 38 3.97 -2.22 6.46
CA ILE A 38 4.68 -2.24 7.75
C ILE A 38 3.62 -2.35 8.84
N VAL A 39 3.72 -3.43 9.62
CA VAL A 39 2.78 -3.76 10.70
C VAL A 39 3.27 -3.13 11.99
N THR A 40 2.43 -2.32 12.62
CA THR A 40 2.64 -1.84 13.99
C THR A 40 2.45 -2.98 14.97
N THR A 41 3.45 -3.23 15.80
CA THR A 41 3.42 -4.20 16.90
C THR A 41 3.57 -3.44 18.22
N THR A 42 2.82 -3.85 19.25
CA THR A 42 3.00 -3.38 20.64
C THR A 42 3.72 -4.44 21.45
#